data_AF-A0A535QCG9-F1
#
_entry.id   AF-A0A535QCG9-F1
#
_cell.length_a   1.000
_cell.length_b   1.000
_cell.length_c   1.000
_cell.angle_alpha   90.00
_cell.angle_beta   90.00
_cell.angle_gamma   90.00
#
_symmetry.space_group_name_H-M   'P 1'
#
loop_
_entity.id
_entity.type
_entity.pdbx_description
1 polymer ?
#
loop_
_entity_poly.entity_id
_entity_poly.type
_entity_poly.pdbx_seq_one_letter_code
_entity_poly.pdbx_strand_id
1 'polypeptide(L)'
;MLYLPVEAGKATRLQGVFVSDREMKSIIDFWKGQGKPQYQEEIFNVEATVSWAKEGMKRDPLFPKGAHVVATEGRASVSLLQRKLNVGYTRAARIVDQLADHRVIGPYEGSKSREVLMNLLEVDELVKDLDDAN
;
A
#
# COMPACT_ATOMS: atom_id res chain seq x y z
N MET A 1 -2.79 19.72 20.70
CA MET A 1 -3.88 20.00 21.66
C MET A 1 -4.34 21.45 21.47
N LEU A 2 -5.62 21.78 21.66
CA LEU A 2 -6.09 23.18 21.66
C LEU A 2 -6.23 23.66 23.11
N TYR A 3 -5.68 24.82 23.42
CA TYR A 3 -5.74 25.45 24.75
C TYR A 3 -6.39 26.82 24.65
N LEU A 4 -7.38 27.09 25.51
CA LEU A 4 -8.07 28.37 25.60
C LEU A 4 -7.87 28.92 27.02
N PRO A 5 -6.94 29.88 27.22
CA PRO A 5 -6.83 30.58 28.49
C PRO A 5 -8.07 31.46 28.74
N VAL A 6 -8.38 31.71 30.02
CA VAL A 6 -9.60 32.42 30.48
C VAL A 6 -9.74 33.81 29.85
N GLU A 7 -8.62 34.46 29.50
CA GLU A 7 -8.55 35.83 28.99
C GLU A 7 -8.44 35.91 27.46
N ALA A 8 -8.40 34.77 26.75
CA ALA A 8 -8.23 34.75 25.30
C ALA A 8 -9.56 34.57 24.55
N GLY A 9 -9.76 35.36 23.49
CA GLY A 9 -10.93 35.25 22.61
C GLY A 9 -10.90 34.09 21.61
N LYS A 10 -9.82 33.29 21.56
CA LYS A 10 -9.68 32.13 20.67
C LYS A 10 -8.69 31.11 21.19
N ALA A 11 -8.93 29.84 20.87
CA ALA A 11 -8.05 28.75 21.28
C ALA A 11 -6.75 28.74 20.47
N THR A 12 -5.63 28.44 21.14
CA THR A 12 -4.31 28.31 20.54
C THR A 12 -3.93 26.83 20.42
N ARG A 13 -3.29 26.45 19.31
CA ARG A 13 -2.75 25.10 19.15
C ARG A 13 -1.44 24.98 19.93
N LEU A 14 -1.47 24.23 21.03
CA LEU A 14 -0.27 23.84 21.75
C LEU A 14 0.48 22.77 20.94
N GLN A 15 1.80 22.94 20.83
CA GLN A 15 2.67 21.83 20.49
C GLN A 15 2.59 20.76 21.58
N GLY A 16 2.66 19.50 21.16
CA GLY A 16 2.63 18.37 22.09
C GLY A 16 3.83 18.39 23.04
N VAL A 17 3.83 17.43 23.97
CA VAL A 17 4.98 17.21 24.85
C VAL A 17 6.17 16.77 24.00
N PHE A 18 7.31 17.42 24.18
CA PHE A 18 8.57 16.95 23.60
C PHE A 18 8.97 15.67 24.33
N VAL A 19 9.16 14.59 23.58
CA VAL A 19 9.69 13.33 24.10
C VAL A 19 11.04 13.14 23.47
N SER A 20 12.09 13.11 24.29
CA SER A 20 13.44 12.84 23.83
C SER A 20 13.62 11.36 23.48
N ASP A 21 14.59 11.05 22.61
CA ASP A 21 14.94 9.67 22.26
C ASP A 21 15.29 8.83 23.50
N ARG A 22 15.87 9.47 24.53
CA ARG A 22 16.20 8.82 25.80
C ARG A 22 14.95 8.40 26.56
N GLU A 23 13.96 9.27 26.67
CA GLU A 23 12.69 8.96 27.34
C GLU A 23 11.93 7.88 26.57
N MET A 24 11.89 7.97 25.25
CA MET A 24 11.28 6.95 24.39
C MET A 24 11.92 5.59 24.63
N LYS A 25 13.25 5.52 24.64
CA LYS A 25 13.99 4.28 24.88
C LYS A 25 13.71 3.70 26.26
N SER A 26 13.73 4.51 27.30
CA SER A 26 13.41 4.08 28.67
C SER A 26 12.02 3.46 28.77
N ILE A 27 11.02 4.06 28.10
CA ILE A 27 9.66 3.52 28.05
C ILE A 27 9.62 2.17 27.31
N ILE A 28 10.29 2.08 26.15
CA ILE A 28 10.36 0.84 25.38
C ILE A 28 11.00 -0.29 26.20
N ASP A 29 12.11 0.00 26.88
CA ASP A 29 12.86 -0.97 27.67
C ASP A 29 12.06 -1.42 28.91
N PHE A 30 11.34 -0.50 29.56
CA PHE A 30 10.40 -0.83 30.63
C PHE A 30 9.34 -1.85 30.15
N TRP A 31 8.67 -1.58 29.02
CA TRP A 31 7.66 -2.48 28.47
C TRP A 31 8.21 -3.83 28.03
N LYS A 32 9.41 -3.86 27.42
CA LYS A 32 10.10 -5.11 27.07
C LYS A 32 10.46 -5.95 28.30
N GLY A 33 10.72 -5.31 29.44
CA GLY A 33 10.98 -5.99 30.71
C GLY A 33 9.76 -6.70 31.30
N GLN A 34 8.54 -6.30 30.94
CA GLN A 34 7.32 -6.88 31.49
C GLN A 34 6.89 -8.19 30.82
N GLY A 35 7.42 -8.52 29.64
CA GLY A 35 7.06 -9.76 28.95
C GLY A 35 7.64 -9.87 27.55
N LYS A 36 7.67 -11.11 27.05
CA LYS A 36 8.00 -11.36 25.64
C LYS A 36 6.81 -11.00 24.76
N PRO A 37 7.03 -10.42 23.57
CA PRO A 37 5.95 -10.18 22.62
C PRO A 37 5.32 -11.51 22.21
N GLN A 38 4.00 -11.56 22.21
CA GLN A 38 3.24 -12.68 21.64
C GLN A 38 2.72 -12.24 20.27
N TYR A 39 3.41 -12.68 19.23
CA TYR A 39 3.01 -12.43 17.86
C TYR A 39 1.97 -13.46 17.44
N GLN A 40 0.92 -13.01 16.75
CA GLN A 40 -0.01 -13.91 16.07
C GLN A 40 0.62 -14.26 14.72
N GLU A 41 1.25 -15.42 14.65
CA GLU A 41 1.88 -15.93 13.42
C GLU A 41 0.90 -15.99 12.25
N GLU A 42 -0.40 -16.17 12.51
CA GLU A 42 -1.47 -16.12 11.50
C GLU A 42 -1.52 -14.80 10.71
N ILE A 43 -1.11 -13.67 11.30
CA ILE A 43 -1.04 -12.37 10.63
C ILE A 43 0.13 -12.34 9.62
N PHE A 44 1.21 -13.05 9.92
CA PHE A 44 2.38 -13.15 9.04
C PHE A 44 2.22 -14.24 7.98
N ASN A 45 1.43 -15.27 8.29
CA ASN A 45 1.06 -16.37 7.41
C ASN A 45 -0.23 -16.09 6.62
N VAL A 46 -0.71 -14.85 6.62
CA VAL A 46 -1.49 -14.35 5.50
C VAL A 46 -0.50 -14.34 4.31
N GLU A 47 -0.32 -15.52 3.70
CA GLU A 47 -0.25 -15.57 2.23
C GLU A 47 -1.25 -14.52 1.77
N ALA A 48 -0.89 -13.70 0.80
CA ALA A 48 -1.76 -12.70 0.23
C ALA A 48 -2.97 -13.35 -0.47
N THR A 49 -3.70 -14.25 0.18
CA THR A 49 -5.15 -14.48 0.07
C THR A 49 -5.86 -13.25 0.62
N VAL A 50 -5.56 -12.13 -0.02
CA VAL A 50 -6.56 -11.26 -0.66
C VAL A 50 -7.81 -12.07 -0.99
N SER A 51 -8.69 -12.28 -0.02
CA SER A 51 -10.00 -12.90 -0.24
C SER A 51 -10.96 -11.96 -0.98
N TRP A 52 -10.48 -10.79 -1.41
CA TRP A 52 -11.16 -9.88 -2.34
C TRP A 52 -11.20 -10.46 -3.77
N ALA A 53 -10.47 -11.54 -4.06
CA ALA A 53 -10.42 -12.17 -5.37
C ALA A 53 -11.66 -13.03 -5.74
N LYS A 54 -12.61 -13.26 -4.83
CA LYS A 54 -13.79 -14.12 -5.10
C LYS A 54 -15.11 -13.41 -5.37
N GLU A 55 -15.20 -12.10 -5.16
CA GLU A 55 -16.33 -11.33 -5.70
C GLU A 55 -15.84 -10.61 -6.94
N GLY A 56 -16.49 -10.88 -8.08
CA GLY A 56 -16.14 -10.35 -9.39
C GLY A 56 -16.12 -8.83 -9.44
N MET A 57 -15.04 -8.22 -8.96
CA MET A 57 -14.77 -6.81 -9.14
C MET A 57 -14.32 -6.61 -10.58
N LYS A 58 -15.24 -6.03 -11.36
CA LYS A 58 -14.98 -5.38 -12.64
C LYS A 58 -13.57 -4.78 -12.65
N ARG A 59 -12.77 -5.16 -13.65
CA ARG A 59 -11.40 -4.65 -13.88
C ARG A 59 -11.39 -3.12 -13.74
N ASP A 60 -10.40 -2.55 -13.04
CA ASP A 60 -10.31 -1.09 -12.95
C ASP A 60 -10.17 -0.51 -14.38
N PRO A 61 -10.91 0.55 -14.74
CA PRO A 61 -10.73 1.22 -16.03
C PRO A 61 -9.30 1.68 -16.31
N LEU A 62 -8.50 1.92 -15.27
CA LEU A 62 -7.09 2.33 -15.37
C LEU A 62 -6.12 1.14 -15.37
N PHE A 63 -6.61 -0.10 -15.31
CA PHE A 63 -5.76 -1.30 -15.38
C PHE A 63 -4.83 -1.31 -16.59
N PRO A 64 -5.30 -1.07 -17.84
CA PRO A 64 -4.41 -1.10 -19.01
C PRO A 64 -3.28 -0.08 -18.87
N LYS A 65 -3.63 1.15 -18.46
CA LYS A 65 -2.65 2.22 -18.24
C LYS A 65 -1.67 1.87 -17.11
N GLY A 66 -2.14 1.23 -16.05
CA GLY A 66 -1.31 0.74 -14.95
C GLY A 66 -0.30 -0.31 -15.40
N ALA A 67 -0.73 -1.28 -16.21
CA ALA A 67 0.14 -2.32 -16.76
C ALA A 67 1.28 -1.72 -17.59
N HIS A 68 0.95 -0.78 -18.49
CA HIS A 68 1.93 -0.08 -19.32
C HIS A 68 2.96 0.70 -18.49
N VAL A 69 2.48 1.43 -17.46
CA VAL A 69 3.36 2.20 -16.58
C VAL A 69 4.37 1.29 -15.88
N VAL A 70 3.92 0.15 -15.38
CA VAL A 70 4.77 -0.80 -14.65
C VAL A 70 5.76 -1.49 -15.59
N ALA A 71 5.32 -1.92 -16.78
CA ALA A 71 6.20 -2.48 -17.81
C ALA A 71 7.27 -1.48 -18.27
N THR A 72 6.91 -0.20 -18.39
CA THR A 72 7.86 0.86 -18.77
C THR A 72 8.88 1.16 -17.66
N GLU A 73 8.43 1.22 -16.41
CA GLU A 73 9.28 1.60 -15.28
C GLU A 73 10.11 0.44 -14.71
N GLY A 74 9.76 -0.81 -15.03
CA GLY A 74 10.46 -2.02 -14.57
C GLY A 74 10.31 -2.31 -13.07
N ARG A 75 9.38 -1.63 -12.38
CA ARG A 75 9.08 -1.85 -10.96
C ARG A 75 7.62 -1.55 -10.67
N ALA A 76 6.98 -2.36 -9.81
CA ALA A 76 5.59 -2.15 -9.44
C ALA A 76 5.43 -1.80 -7.96
N SER A 77 4.89 -0.61 -7.67
CA SER A 77 4.54 -0.20 -6.31
C SER A 77 3.28 0.64 -6.28
N VAL A 78 2.58 0.63 -5.14
CA VAL A 78 1.36 1.42 -4.96
C VAL A 78 1.64 2.91 -5.15
N SER A 79 2.74 3.42 -4.58
CA SER A 79 3.15 4.83 -4.68
C SER A 79 3.56 5.25 -6.10
N LEU A 80 4.06 4.32 -6.93
CA LEU A 80 4.29 4.58 -8.35
C LEU A 80 2.95 4.82 -9.06
N LEU A 81 1.99 3.92 -8.90
CA LEU A 81 0.68 4.03 -9.55
C LEU A 81 -0.14 5.22 -9.05
N GLN A 82 -0.07 5.55 -7.75
CA GLN A 82 -0.71 6.76 -7.22
C GLN A 82 -0.29 8.02 -7.97
N ARG A 83 1.02 8.18 -8.22
CA ARG A 83 1.58 9.36 -8.89
C ARG A 83 1.34 9.35 -10.40
N LYS A 84 1.48 8.20 -11.05
CA LYS A 84 1.36 8.09 -12.51
C LYS A 84 -0.10 8.10 -12.99
N LEU A 85 -1.03 7.61 -12.16
CA LEU A 85 -2.44 7.52 -12.50
C LEU A 85 -3.32 8.57 -11.80
N ASN A 86 -2.76 9.41 -10.92
CA ASN A 86 -3.49 10.39 -10.09
C ASN A 86 -4.66 9.77 -9.33
N VAL A 87 -4.39 8.67 -8.61
CA VAL A 87 -5.39 7.95 -7.82
C VAL A 87 -5.00 7.86 -6.34
N GLY A 88 -6.00 7.72 -5.47
CA GLY A 88 -5.79 7.46 -4.05
C GLY A 88 -5.15 6.09 -3.76
N TYR A 89 -4.60 5.92 -2.56
CA TYR A 89 -3.86 4.73 -2.14
C TYR A 89 -4.68 3.44 -2.33
N THR A 90 -5.91 3.40 -1.84
CA THR A 90 -6.78 2.21 -1.91
C THR A 90 -7.03 1.75 -3.34
N ARG A 91 -7.23 2.70 -4.28
CA ARG A 91 -7.44 2.37 -5.69
C ARG A 91 -6.15 1.90 -6.35
N ALA A 92 -5.02 2.56 -6.06
CA ALA A 92 -3.72 2.11 -6.56
C ALA A 92 -3.37 0.70 -6.06
N ALA A 93 -3.63 0.40 -4.78
CA ALA A 93 -3.40 -0.93 -4.20
C ALA A 93 -4.23 -1.98 -4.95
N ARG A 94 -5.53 -1.73 -5.15
CA ARG A 94 -6.38 -2.65 -5.94
C ARG A 94 -5.89 -2.84 -7.37
N ILE A 95 -5.38 -1.80 -8.03
CA ILE A 95 -4.79 -1.94 -9.37
C ILE A 95 -3.52 -2.81 -9.32
N VAL A 96 -2.64 -2.61 -8.33
CA VAL A 96 -1.46 -3.46 -8.13
C VAL A 96 -1.85 -4.93 -7.94
N ASP A 97 -2.90 -5.20 -7.17
CA ASP A 97 -3.35 -6.58 -6.93
C ASP A 97 -3.94 -7.20 -8.21
N GLN A 98 -4.76 -6.45 -8.96
CA GLN A 98 -5.24 -6.90 -10.27
C GLN A 98 -4.09 -7.18 -11.25
N LEU A 99 -3.04 -6.36 -11.26
CA LEU A 99 -1.84 -6.60 -12.09
C LEU A 99 -1.12 -7.90 -11.70
N ALA A 100 -1.14 -8.27 -10.42
CA ALA A 100 -0.55 -9.53 -9.96
C ALA A 100 -1.42 -10.73 -10.35
N ASP A 101 -2.75 -10.61 -10.25
CA ASP A 101 -3.70 -11.65 -10.67
C ASP A 101 -3.55 -11.98 -12.17
N HIS A 102 -3.29 -10.96 -13.00
CA HIS A 102 -3.02 -11.11 -14.43
C HIS A 102 -1.56 -11.42 -14.77
N ARG A 103 -0.71 -11.71 -13.77
CA ARG A 103 0.72 -12.04 -13.93
C ARG A 103 1.55 -10.97 -14.65
N VAL A 104 1.11 -9.71 -14.65
CA VAL A 104 1.92 -8.57 -15.13
C VAL A 104 3.07 -8.31 -14.15
N ILE A 105 2.83 -8.57 -12.86
CA ILE A 105 3.80 -8.39 -11.78
C ILE A 105 3.85 -9.64 -10.89
N GLY A 106 4.97 -9.78 -10.17
CA GLY A 106 5.22 -10.87 -9.25
C GLY A 106 4.33 -10.85 -7.99
N PRO A 107 4.46 -11.88 -7.13
CA PRO A 107 3.72 -11.98 -5.89
C PRO A 107 4.08 -10.85 -4.91
N TYR A 108 3.30 -10.76 -3.84
CA TYR A 108 3.54 -9.77 -2.79
C TYR A 108 4.87 -10.03 -2.06
N GLU A 109 5.78 -9.04 -2.07
CA GLU A 109 7.08 -9.10 -1.39
C GLU A 109 7.17 -8.14 -0.18
N GLY A 110 6.09 -8.02 0.60
CA GLY A 110 6.09 -7.17 1.79
C GLY A 110 6.13 -5.67 1.46
N SER A 111 7.15 -4.97 1.96
CA SER A 111 7.35 -3.53 1.75
C SER A 111 8.12 -3.18 0.47
N LYS A 112 8.66 -4.18 -0.24
CA LYS A 112 9.43 -3.97 -1.47
C LYS A 112 8.53 -3.79 -2.68
N SER A 113 9.09 -3.18 -3.72
CA SER A 113 8.44 -3.10 -5.03
C SER A 113 8.37 -4.50 -5.64
N ARG A 114 7.21 -4.88 -6.19
CA ARG A 114 7.06 -6.18 -6.85
C ARG A 114 7.82 -6.19 -8.18
N GLU A 115 8.40 -7.34 -8.50
CA GLU A 115 9.07 -7.60 -9.78
C GLU A 115 8.06 -7.51 -10.93
N VAL A 116 8.52 -7.03 -12.09
CA VAL A 116 7.71 -6.94 -13.31
C VAL A 116 7.98 -8.15 -14.17
N LEU A 117 6.93 -8.90 -14.51
CA LEU A 117 7.04 -10.16 -15.24
C LEU A 117 6.80 -10.01 -16.74
N MET A 118 6.11 -8.95 -17.15
CA MET A 118 5.77 -8.69 -18.55
C MET A 118 6.46 -7.44 -19.09
N ASN A 119 6.94 -7.52 -20.32
CA ASN A 119 7.42 -6.38 -21.09
C ASN A 119 6.26 -5.65 -21.79
N LEU A 120 6.56 -4.52 -22.45
CA LEU A 120 5.54 -3.69 -23.11
C LEU A 120 4.73 -4.44 -24.19
N LEU A 121 5.37 -5.30 -24.99
CA LEU A 121 4.70 -6.05 -26.05
C LEU A 121 3.73 -7.08 -25.47
N GLU A 122 4.15 -7.80 -24.43
CA GLU A 122 3.32 -8.78 -23.72
C GLU A 122 2.11 -8.11 -23.04
N VAL A 123 2.30 -6.90 -22.51
CA VAL A 123 1.20 -6.10 -21.96
C VAL A 123 0.21 -5.66 -23.05
N ASP A 124 0.70 -5.26 -24.22
CA ASP A 124 -0.16 -4.87 -25.35
C ASP A 124 -1.05 -6.03 -25.83
N GLU A 125 -0.48 -7.25 -25.91
CA GLU A 125 -1.23 -8.46 -26.24
C GLU A 125 -2.27 -8.79 -25.17
N LEU A 126 -1.87 -8.78 -23.90
CA LEU A 126 -2.78 -9.02 -22.77
C LEU A 126 -3.97 -8.03 -22.76
N VAL A 127 -3.71 -6.75 -23.00
CA VAL A 127 -4.76 -5.72 -23.00
C VAL A 127 -5.76 -5.96 -24.12
N LYS A 128 -5.30 -6.36 -25.32
CA LYS A 128 -6.16 -6.72 -26.44
C LYS A 128 -7.03 -7.95 -26.12
N ASP A 129 -6.42 -9.02 -25.63
CA ASP A 129 -7.14 -10.26 -25.28
C ASP A 129 -8.25 -10.01 -24.25
N LEU A 130 -7.99 -9.13 -23.28
CA LEU A 130 -8.97 -8.77 -22.25
C LEU A 130 -10.07 -7.81 -22.73
N ASP A 131 -9.81 -7.04 -23.80
CA ASP A 131 -10.81 -6.17 -24.42
C ASP A 131 -11.72 -6.98 -25.36
N ASP A 132 -11.20 -8.02 -26.01
CA ASP A 132 -11.97 -8.94 -26.87
C ASP A 132 -12.85 -9.92 -26.07
N ALA A 133 -12.54 -10.15 -24.78
CA ALA A 133 -13.25 -11.06 -23.90
C ALA A 133 -14.40 -10.42 -23.09
N ASN A 134 -14.63 -9.10 -23.24
CA ASN A 134 -15.65 -8.31 -22.51
C ASN A 134 -16.79 -7.85 -23.44
#